data_AF-A0A0X3PW84-F1
#
_entry.id   AF-A0A0X3PW84-F1
#
_cell.length_a   1.000
_cell.length_b   1.000
_cell.length_c   1.000
_cell.angle_alpha   90.00
_cell.angle_beta   90.00
_cell.angle_gamma   90.00
#
_symmetry.space_group_name_H-M   'P 1'
#
loop_
_entity.id
_entity.type
_entity.pdbx_description
1 polymer ?
#
loop_
_entity_poly.entity_id
_entity_poly.type
_entity_poly.pdbx_seq_one_letter_code
_entity_poly.pdbx_strand_id
1 'polypeptide(L)'
;MESYFVNQRENIFRNVEVLIYVFDVESQEVNKDLAYYRSCLEAISQHSPDAKIFCLIHKMDLISEERRKSLFRERMKNLESITKPAECTCFATSIWDETLYKAWSKIVYHLIPNVQLLERSLKQLCEVLEADEIILFERATFLEIACHTAKEHPDVHRFDKISNIIKQFKLSCSKVGANFSAIELKNQHFSAFIDVFTSNTYVMVIMSDPSIASSATVLNIRNARKHFEKLEKLEQPHSAISGH
;
A
#
# COMPACT_ATOMS: atom_id res chain seq x y z
N MET A 1 -16.68 22.63 10.53
CA MET A 1 -15.35 22.01 10.42
C MET A 1 -14.27 22.89 11.05
N GLU A 2 -14.30 24.21 10.84
CA GLU A 2 -13.35 25.16 11.46
C GLU A 2 -13.36 25.16 12.99
N SER A 3 -14.52 25.05 13.65
CA SER A 3 -14.59 25.00 15.12
C SER A 3 -13.97 23.73 15.73
N TYR A 4 -13.91 22.63 14.96
CA TYR A 4 -13.33 21.36 15.40
C TYR A 4 -11.79 21.43 15.40
N PHE A 5 -11.21 22.04 14.36
CA PHE A 5 -9.78 22.29 14.28
C PHE A 5 -9.25 23.24 15.35
N VAL A 6 -10.06 24.23 15.76
CA VAL A 6 -9.64 25.17 16.81
C VAL A 6 -9.76 24.54 18.20
N ASN A 7 -10.85 23.82 18.48
CA ASN A 7 -11.12 23.31 19.82
C ASN A 7 -10.42 21.99 20.15
N GLN A 8 -9.99 21.21 19.15
CA GLN A 8 -9.33 19.91 19.35
C GLN A 8 -7.95 19.82 18.68
N ARG A 9 -7.33 20.97 18.36
CA ARG A 9 -6.05 21.02 17.62
C ARG A 9 -4.97 20.14 18.25
N GLU A 10 -4.74 20.29 19.56
CA GLU A 10 -3.73 19.51 20.26
C GLU A 10 -4.02 18.01 20.23
N ASN A 11 -5.28 17.62 20.37
CA ASN A 11 -5.67 16.21 20.36
C ASN A 11 -5.54 15.57 18.97
N ILE A 12 -5.78 16.34 17.90
CA ILE A 12 -5.71 15.85 16.52
C ILE A 12 -4.26 15.68 16.06
N PHE A 13 -3.38 16.60 16.43
CA PHE A 13 -2.03 16.67 15.87
C PHE A 13 -0.93 16.08 16.76
N ARG A 14 -1.28 15.52 17.92
CA ARG A 14 -0.36 14.84 18.82
C ARG A 14 -0.19 13.36 18.45
N ASN A 15 1.05 12.85 18.55
CA ASN A 15 1.41 11.45 18.25
C ASN A 15 1.01 11.02 16.83
N VAL A 16 1.16 11.92 15.86
CA VAL A 16 0.89 11.63 14.45
C VAL A 16 2.15 11.07 13.80
N GLU A 17 2.09 9.84 13.29
CA GLU A 17 3.18 9.28 12.49
C GLU A 17 3.10 9.69 11.02
N VAL A 18 1.88 9.85 10.50
CA VAL A 18 1.61 10.14 9.10
C VAL A 18 0.46 11.13 8.95
N LEU A 19 0.67 12.20 8.17
CA LEU A 19 -0.38 13.09 7.67
C LEU A 19 -0.68 12.74 6.21
N ILE A 20 -1.92 12.37 5.90
CA ILE A 20 -2.41 12.24 4.52
C ILE A 20 -3.36 13.40 4.26
N TYR A 21 -2.98 14.30 3.35
CA TYR A 21 -3.81 15.43 2.94
C TYR A 21 -4.32 15.24 1.50
N VAL A 22 -5.61 15.43 1.28
CA VAL A 22 -6.25 15.20 -0.02
C VAL A 22 -6.64 16.53 -0.66
N PHE A 23 -6.20 16.76 -1.89
CA PHE A 23 -6.56 17.90 -2.71
C PHE A 23 -7.50 17.45 -3.84
N ASP A 24 -8.62 18.15 -3.99
CA ASP A 24 -9.50 17.98 -5.14
C ASP A 24 -8.92 18.72 -6.36
N VAL A 25 -8.70 18.02 -7.47
CA VAL A 25 -8.12 18.61 -8.68
C VAL A 25 -9.04 19.66 -9.33
N GLU A 26 -10.35 19.58 -9.11
CA GLU A 26 -11.34 20.52 -9.65
C GLU A 26 -11.64 21.69 -8.71
N SER A 27 -10.99 21.75 -7.54
CA SER A 27 -11.25 22.82 -6.58
C SER A 27 -11.05 24.21 -7.20
N GLN A 28 -12.10 25.02 -7.14
CA GLN A 28 -12.08 26.42 -7.55
C GLN A 28 -11.50 27.34 -6.45
N GLU A 29 -11.50 26.89 -5.19
CA GLU A 29 -11.05 27.65 -4.03
C GLU A 29 -9.60 27.29 -3.62
N VAL A 30 -8.69 27.15 -4.59
CA VAL A 30 -7.31 26.68 -4.37
C VAL A 30 -6.57 27.42 -3.23
N ASN A 31 -6.75 28.75 -3.14
CA ASN A 31 -6.08 29.55 -2.09
C ASN A 31 -6.55 29.19 -0.68
N LYS A 32 -7.83 28.85 -0.53
CA LYS A 32 -8.42 28.45 0.75
C LYS A 32 -7.94 27.05 1.13
N ASP A 33 -7.89 26.13 0.18
CA ASP A 33 -7.35 24.77 0.40
C ASP A 33 -5.89 24.82 0.84
N LEU A 34 -5.09 25.68 0.21
CA LEU A 34 -3.69 25.90 0.58
C LEU A 34 -3.55 26.56 1.96
N ALA A 35 -4.46 27.46 2.34
CA ALA A 35 -4.47 28.06 3.68
C ALA A 35 -4.78 27.01 4.77
N TYR A 36 -5.76 26.14 4.55
CA TYR A 36 -6.03 25.03 5.46
C TYR A 36 -4.87 24.06 5.54
N TYR A 37 -4.25 23.72 4.41
CA TYR A 37 -3.09 22.86 4.36
C TYR A 37 -1.94 23.43 5.20
N ARG A 38 -1.62 24.73 5.03
CA ARG A 38 -0.59 25.41 5.84
C ARG A 38 -0.91 25.37 7.34
N SER A 39 -2.16 25.61 7.73
CA SER A 39 -2.58 25.51 9.12
C SER A 39 -2.35 24.10 9.69
N CYS A 40 -2.61 23.05 8.91
CA CYS A 40 -2.33 21.66 9.30
C CYS A 40 -0.81 21.41 9.42
N LEU A 41 0.00 21.94 8.50
CA LEU A 41 1.46 21.83 8.55
C LEU A 41 2.05 22.49 9.79
N GLU A 42 1.58 23.69 10.13
CA GLU A 42 2.00 24.38 11.35
C GLU A 42 1.67 23.57 12.60
N ALA A 43 0.49 22.96 12.65
CA ALA A 43 0.07 22.15 13.79
C ALA A 43 0.89 20.86 13.91
N ILE A 44 1.15 20.18 12.79
CA ILE A 44 2.02 19.00 12.75
C ILE A 44 3.44 19.37 13.16
N SER A 45 3.99 20.47 12.65
CA SER A 45 5.35 20.90 13.01
C SER A 45 5.51 21.21 14.50
N GLN A 46 4.44 21.63 15.17
CA GLN A 46 4.45 21.93 16.61
C GLN A 46 4.27 20.68 17.48
N HIS A 47 3.43 19.74 17.06
CA HIS A 47 3.00 18.62 17.91
C HIS A 47 3.59 17.26 17.53
N SER A 48 3.96 17.06 16.26
CA SER A 48 4.49 15.82 15.70
C SER A 48 5.49 16.11 14.54
N PRO A 49 6.68 16.68 14.83
CA PRO A 49 7.62 17.12 13.80
C PRO A 49 8.19 16.00 12.92
N ASP A 50 8.20 14.76 13.43
CA ASP A 50 8.70 13.58 12.71
C ASP A 50 7.63 12.92 11.81
N ALA A 51 6.41 13.48 11.76
CA ALA A 51 5.33 12.94 10.96
C ALA A 51 5.66 13.00 9.47
N LYS A 52 5.46 11.88 8.76
CA LYS A 52 5.62 11.85 7.30
C LYS A 52 4.40 12.47 6.62
N ILE A 53 4.62 13.32 5.63
CA ILE A 53 3.55 14.05 4.95
C ILE A 53 3.32 13.47 3.55
N PHE A 54 2.08 13.06 3.28
CA PHE A 54 1.64 12.60 1.96
C PHE A 54 0.51 13.48 1.43
N CYS A 55 0.63 13.90 0.17
CA CYS A 55 -0.37 14.72 -0.50
C CYS A 55 -0.99 13.95 -1.67
N LEU A 56 -2.29 13.70 -1.61
CA LEU A 56 -3.04 13.05 -2.68
C LEU A 56 -3.73 14.11 -3.53
N ILE A 57 -3.28 14.30 -4.76
CA ILE A 57 -4.01 15.08 -5.76
C ILE A 57 -5.04 14.13 -6.37
N HIS A 58 -6.28 14.27 -5.92
CA HIS A 58 -7.35 13.31 -6.14
C HIS A 58 -8.33 13.74 -7.24
N LYS A 59 -9.16 12.80 -7.70
CA LYS A 59 -10.07 12.92 -8.85
C LYS A 59 -9.37 13.19 -10.18
N MET A 60 -8.17 12.64 -10.36
CA MET A 60 -7.38 12.83 -11.58
C MET A 60 -8.03 12.25 -12.83
N ASP A 61 -9.06 11.40 -12.68
CA ASP A 61 -9.91 10.90 -13.76
C ASP A 61 -10.61 12.02 -14.56
N LEU A 62 -10.91 13.15 -13.91
CA LEU A 62 -11.59 14.30 -14.51
C LEU A 62 -10.67 15.14 -15.42
N ILE A 63 -9.36 14.88 -15.36
CA ILE A 63 -8.36 15.55 -16.19
C ILE A 63 -8.04 14.69 -17.40
N SER A 64 -7.90 15.31 -18.57
CA SER A 64 -7.48 14.63 -19.80
C SER A 64 -6.09 14.02 -19.66
N GLU A 65 -5.89 12.81 -20.19
CA GLU A 65 -4.64 12.04 -20.03
C GLU A 65 -3.38 12.83 -20.43
N GLU A 66 -3.47 13.59 -21.52
CA GLU A 66 -2.38 14.43 -22.02
C GLU A 66 -1.93 15.48 -21.00
N ARG A 67 -2.88 16.01 -20.20
CA ARG A 67 -2.62 17.07 -19.21
C ARG A 67 -2.32 16.52 -17.82
N ARG A 68 -2.68 15.27 -17.50
CA ARG A 68 -2.49 14.68 -16.16
C ARG A 68 -1.04 14.81 -15.67
N LYS A 69 -0.06 14.49 -16.52
CA LYS A 69 1.37 14.53 -16.15
C LYS A 69 1.88 15.95 -15.90
N SER A 70 1.50 16.92 -16.73
CA SER A 70 1.96 18.31 -16.58
C SER A 70 1.32 18.96 -15.35
N LEU A 71 0.01 18.78 -15.17
CA LEU A 71 -0.73 19.28 -14.01
C LEU A 71 -0.18 18.69 -12.70
N PHE A 72 0.05 17.38 -12.66
CA PHE A 72 0.59 16.73 -11.47
C PHE A 72 1.95 17.30 -11.08
N ARG A 73 2.88 17.48 -12.04
CA ARG A 73 4.19 18.08 -11.78
C ARG A 73 4.12 19.51 -11.27
N GLU A 74 3.22 20.31 -11.84
CA GLU A 74 3.00 21.70 -11.42
C GLU A 74 2.50 21.75 -9.97
N ARG A 75 1.47 20.96 -9.65
CA ARG A 75 0.89 20.89 -8.30
C ARG A 75 1.89 20.32 -7.29
N MET A 76 2.62 19.28 -7.65
CA MET A 76 3.67 18.69 -6.82
C MET A 76 4.73 19.72 -6.44
N LYS A 77 5.27 20.46 -7.42
CA LYS A 77 6.27 21.50 -7.16
C LYS A 77 5.75 22.63 -6.27
N ASN A 78 4.49 23.02 -6.43
CA ASN A 78 3.86 24.03 -5.59
C ASN A 78 3.73 23.53 -4.14
N LEU A 79 3.23 22.31 -3.95
CA LEU A 79 3.07 21.69 -2.64
C LEU A 79 4.42 21.48 -1.94
N GLU A 80 5.45 21.02 -2.64
CA GLU A 80 6.81 20.91 -2.12
C GLU A 80 7.36 22.27 -1.66
N SER A 81 7.10 23.34 -2.42
CA SER A 81 7.53 24.69 -2.02
C SER A 81 6.80 25.18 -0.77
N ILE A 82 5.53 24.82 -0.59
CA ILE A 82 4.71 25.23 0.56
C ILE A 82 5.04 24.41 1.81
N THR A 83 5.45 23.16 1.64
CA THR A 83 5.68 22.23 2.76
C THR A 83 7.02 22.43 3.45
N LYS A 84 7.95 23.14 2.81
CA LYS A 84 9.25 23.48 3.41
C LYS A 84 9.07 24.17 4.77
N PRO A 85 9.88 23.80 5.79
CA PRO A 85 11.10 22.99 5.70
C PRO A 85 10.89 21.46 5.69
N ALA A 86 9.67 20.97 5.89
CA ALA A 86 9.38 19.53 5.87
C ALA A 86 9.34 18.99 4.43
N GLU A 87 9.46 17.67 4.30
CA GLU A 87 9.32 16.96 3.03
C GLU A 87 7.92 16.37 2.89
N CYS A 88 7.37 16.40 1.66
CA CYS A 88 6.11 15.74 1.33
C CYS A 88 6.27 14.82 0.13
N THR A 89 5.53 13.71 0.12
CA THR A 89 5.41 12.83 -1.05
C THR A 89 4.04 13.01 -1.69
N CYS A 90 4.01 13.36 -2.98
CA CYS A 90 2.78 13.60 -3.73
C CYS A 90 2.36 12.39 -4.57
N PHE A 91 1.06 12.11 -4.64
CA PHE A 91 0.47 11.09 -5.52
C PHE A 91 -0.72 11.64 -6.30
N ALA A 92 -0.77 11.36 -7.60
CA ALA A 92 -1.97 11.51 -8.41
C ALA A 92 -2.86 10.28 -8.17
N THR A 93 -4.10 10.48 -7.74
CA THR A 93 -5.01 9.37 -7.42
C THR A 93 -6.40 9.53 -8.05
N SER A 94 -7.02 8.41 -8.38
CA SER A 94 -8.44 8.29 -8.71
C SER A 94 -9.02 7.02 -8.08
N ILE A 95 -10.30 7.05 -7.71
CA ILE A 95 -11.03 5.86 -7.26
C ILE A 95 -11.38 4.89 -8.41
N TRP A 96 -11.21 5.34 -9.66
CA TRP A 96 -11.60 4.59 -10.86
C TRP A 96 -10.46 3.77 -11.46
N ASP A 97 -9.24 3.91 -10.93
CA ASP A 97 -8.05 3.22 -11.44
C ASP A 97 -7.14 2.71 -10.30
N GLU A 98 -6.04 2.07 -10.66
CA GLU A 98 -5.09 1.46 -9.73
C GLU A 98 -4.24 2.48 -8.93
N THR A 99 -4.29 3.76 -9.29
CA THR A 99 -3.39 4.77 -8.69
C THR A 99 -3.65 5.00 -7.21
N LEU A 100 -4.88 4.79 -6.75
CA LEU A 100 -5.21 4.84 -5.33
C LEU A 100 -4.52 3.73 -4.55
N TYR A 101 -4.54 2.49 -5.06
CA TYR A 101 -3.82 1.37 -4.44
C TYR A 101 -2.33 1.67 -4.38
N LYS A 102 -1.75 2.22 -5.45
CA LYS A 102 -0.35 2.62 -5.49
C LYS A 102 0.04 3.60 -4.38
N ALA A 103 -0.79 4.63 -4.17
CA ALA A 103 -0.55 5.62 -3.13
C ALA A 103 -0.63 4.98 -1.74
N TRP A 104 -1.67 4.19 -1.47
CA TRP A 104 -1.86 3.54 -0.18
C TRP A 104 -0.83 2.47 0.12
N SER A 105 -0.43 1.64 -0.85
CA SER A 105 0.64 0.64 -0.68
C SER A 105 1.93 1.33 -0.26
N LYS A 106 2.29 2.44 -0.90
CA LYS A 106 3.48 3.21 -0.52
C LYS A 106 3.36 3.85 0.87
N ILE A 107 2.20 4.40 1.21
CA ILE A 107 2.00 5.01 2.54
C ILE A 107 2.11 3.94 3.63
N VAL A 108 1.43 2.80 3.45
CA VAL A 108 1.46 1.69 4.41
C VAL A 108 2.86 1.10 4.50
N TYR A 109 3.58 0.92 3.39
CA TYR A 109 4.97 0.44 3.41
C TYR A 109 5.88 1.27 4.34
N HIS A 110 5.67 2.58 4.43
CA HIS A 110 6.45 3.45 5.34
C HIS A 110 6.12 3.29 6.82
N LEU A 111 5.02 2.62 7.14
CA LEU A 111 4.54 2.33 8.50
C LEU A 111 4.89 0.90 8.94
N ILE A 112 5.25 0.01 8.02
CA ILE A 112 5.55 -1.39 8.35
C ILE A 112 6.93 -1.46 9.03
N PRO A 113 6.99 -1.90 10.31
CA PRO A 113 8.26 -2.08 10.99
C PRO A 113 9.01 -3.27 10.37
N ASN A 114 10.35 -3.22 10.37
CA ASN A 114 11.20 -4.35 9.98
C ASN A 114 10.97 -4.92 8.56
N VAL A 115 10.47 -4.13 7.60
CA VAL A 115 10.22 -4.57 6.22
C VAL A 115 11.43 -5.26 5.56
N GLN A 116 12.65 -4.86 5.91
CA GLN A 116 13.90 -5.47 5.43
C GLN A 116 14.07 -6.94 5.85
N LEU A 117 13.55 -7.35 7.02
CA LEU A 117 13.58 -8.75 7.45
C LEU A 117 12.57 -9.59 6.67
N LEU A 118 11.41 -8.99 6.38
CA LEU A 118 10.36 -9.60 5.57
C LEU A 118 10.82 -9.81 4.13
N GLU A 119 11.43 -8.78 3.51
CA GLU A 119 12.01 -8.86 2.16
C GLU A 119 13.10 -9.92 2.05
N ARG A 120 14.00 -10.01 3.06
CA ARG A 120 15.03 -11.08 3.11
C ARG A 120 14.40 -12.47 3.19
N SER A 121 13.37 -12.63 4.00
CA SER A 121 12.67 -13.92 4.14
C SER A 121 11.90 -14.30 2.87
N LEU A 122 11.29 -13.32 2.20
CA LEU A 122 10.63 -13.51 0.89
C LEU A 122 11.64 -13.90 -0.20
N LYS A 123 12.80 -13.24 -0.22
CA LYS A 123 13.89 -13.59 -1.13
C LYS A 123 14.32 -15.05 -0.95
N GLN A 124 14.59 -15.46 0.29
CA GLN A 124 14.95 -16.86 0.59
C GLN A 124 13.86 -17.85 0.16
N LEU A 125 12.58 -17.51 0.40
CA LEU A 125 11.47 -18.35 -0.03
C LEU A 125 11.38 -18.45 -1.56
N CYS A 126 11.63 -17.35 -2.27
CA CYS A 126 11.65 -17.29 -3.73
C CYS A 126 12.75 -18.17 -4.32
N GLU A 127 13.95 -18.10 -3.75
CA GLU A 127 15.09 -18.95 -4.14
C GLU A 127 14.80 -20.44 -3.90
N VAL A 128 14.20 -20.80 -2.76
CA VAL A 128 13.84 -22.20 -2.43
C VAL A 128 12.72 -22.74 -3.33
N LEU A 129 11.79 -21.88 -3.75
CA LEU A 129 10.69 -22.24 -4.64
C LEU A 129 11.09 -22.25 -6.12
N GLU A 130 12.27 -21.71 -6.46
CA GLU A 130 12.66 -21.39 -7.84
C GLU A 130 11.56 -20.58 -8.57
N ALA A 131 10.92 -19.67 -7.83
CA ALA A 131 9.83 -18.85 -8.34
C ALA A 131 10.38 -17.65 -9.13
N ASP A 132 9.60 -17.17 -10.10
CA ASP A 132 9.92 -15.95 -10.83
C ASP A 132 9.66 -14.70 -9.98
N GLU A 133 8.59 -14.74 -9.19
CA GLU A 133 8.15 -13.63 -8.36
C GLU A 133 7.30 -14.12 -7.18
N ILE A 134 7.54 -13.54 -6.00
CA ILE A 134 6.69 -13.70 -4.82
C ILE A 134 6.26 -12.33 -4.33
N ILE A 135 4.95 -12.19 -4.07
CA ILE A 135 4.34 -10.95 -3.59
C ILE A 135 3.55 -11.25 -2.31
N LEU A 136 3.74 -10.43 -1.30
CA LEU A 136 2.99 -10.49 -0.06
C LEU A 136 1.99 -9.35 0.01
N PHE A 137 0.74 -9.66 0.34
CA PHE A 137 -0.35 -8.70 0.44
C PHE A 137 -0.97 -8.70 1.83
N GLU A 138 -1.42 -7.55 2.32
CA GLU A 138 -2.23 -7.46 3.53
C GLU A 138 -3.63 -8.07 3.29
N ARG A 139 -4.14 -8.84 4.23
CA ARG A 139 -5.32 -9.69 4.03
C ARG A 139 -6.61 -8.92 3.75
N ALA A 140 -6.88 -7.84 4.47
CA ALA A 140 -8.15 -7.12 4.38
C ALA A 140 -8.18 -6.20 3.15
N THR A 141 -7.13 -5.41 2.96
CA THR A 141 -6.98 -4.36 1.94
C THR A 141 -6.43 -4.89 0.62
N PHE A 142 -5.68 -6.00 0.67
CA PHE A 142 -4.93 -6.54 -0.46
C PHE A 142 -3.86 -5.57 -1.00
N LEU A 143 -3.38 -4.65 -0.16
CA LEU A 143 -2.24 -3.80 -0.51
C LEU A 143 -0.94 -4.61 -0.49
N GLU A 144 -0.05 -4.31 -1.43
CA GLU A 144 1.29 -4.90 -1.46
C GLU A 144 2.08 -4.47 -0.21
N ILE A 145 2.63 -5.45 0.50
CA ILE A 145 3.51 -5.23 1.65
C ILE A 145 4.97 -5.32 1.22
N ALA A 146 5.33 -6.40 0.53
CA ALA A 146 6.70 -6.69 0.12
C ALA A 146 6.69 -7.65 -1.06
N CYS A 147 7.73 -7.59 -1.88
CA CYS A 147 7.88 -8.49 -3.02
C CYS A 147 9.35 -8.89 -3.22
N HIS A 148 9.55 -10.01 -3.93
CA HIS A 148 10.83 -10.37 -4.51
C HIS A 148 10.62 -10.85 -5.93
N THR A 149 11.30 -10.21 -6.88
CA THR A 149 11.22 -10.52 -8.31
C THR A 149 12.57 -11.06 -8.76
N ALA A 150 12.64 -12.34 -9.10
CA ALA A 150 13.84 -12.97 -9.68
C ALA A 150 13.91 -12.71 -11.20
N LYS A 151 12.75 -12.58 -11.86
CA LYS A 151 12.63 -12.32 -13.30
C LYS A 151 11.86 -11.03 -13.55
N GLU A 152 12.53 -10.03 -14.12
CA GLU A 152 11.90 -8.72 -14.33
C GLU A 152 10.64 -8.80 -15.20
N HIS A 153 9.61 -8.06 -14.78
CA HIS A 153 8.35 -7.94 -15.48
C HIS A 153 8.23 -6.55 -16.13
N PRO A 154 7.66 -6.45 -17.34
CA PRO A 154 7.57 -5.18 -18.07
C PRO A 154 6.62 -4.17 -17.41
N ASP A 155 5.58 -4.66 -16.71
CA ASP A 155 4.58 -3.80 -16.07
C ASP A 155 4.98 -3.50 -14.62
N VAL A 156 5.43 -2.27 -14.40
CA VAL A 156 5.78 -1.74 -13.07
C VAL A 156 4.56 -1.48 -12.18
N HIS A 157 3.35 -1.45 -12.75
CA HIS A 157 2.09 -1.21 -12.04
C HIS A 157 1.33 -2.51 -11.75
N ARG A 158 1.94 -3.68 -12.01
CA ARG A 158 1.28 -4.98 -11.86
C ARG A 158 0.76 -5.22 -10.44
N PHE A 159 1.49 -4.79 -9.41
CA PHE A 159 1.08 -4.98 -8.02
C PHE A 159 -0.27 -4.32 -7.74
N ASP A 160 -0.41 -3.05 -8.10
CA ASP A 160 -1.64 -2.27 -7.91
C ASP A 160 -2.82 -2.84 -8.71
N LYS A 161 -2.54 -3.29 -9.94
CA LYS A 161 -3.54 -3.95 -10.80
C LYS A 161 -4.01 -5.28 -10.21
N ILE A 162 -3.10 -6.12 -9.75
CA ILE A 162 -3.40 -7.39 -9.08
C ILE A 162 -4.24 -7.11 -7.82
N SER A 163 -3.83 -6.15 -6.99
CA SER A 163 -4.56 -5.74 -5.80
C SER A 163 -6.00 -5.34 -6.12
N ASN A 164 -6.20 -4.49 -7.12
CA ASN A 164 -7.54 -4.09 -7.53
C ASN A 164 -8.37 -5.28 -8.05
N ILE A 165 -7.82 -6.10 -8.95
CA ILE A 165 -8.52 -7.27 -9.52
C ILE A 165 -8.97 -8.24 -8.42
N ILE A 166 -8.05 -8.64 -7.54
CA ILE A 166 -8.36 -9.60 -6.48
C ILE A 166 -9.31 -8.98 -5.47
N LYS A 167 -9.19 -7.68 -5.13
CA LYS A 167 -10.13 -7.02 -4.23
C LYS A 167 -11.55 -7.00 -4.81
N GLN A 168 -11.72 -6.68 -6.09
CA GLN A 168 -13.03 -6.74 -6.75
C GLN A 168 -13.59 -8.17 -6.77
N PHE A 169 -12.74 -9.17 -7.01
CA PHE A 169 -13.15 -10.57 -6.94
C PHE A 169 -13.59 -10.97 -5.52
N LYS A 170 -12.84 -10.60 -4.47
CA LYS A 170 -13.20 -10.83 -3.07
C LYS A 170 -14.55 -10.20 -2.72
N LEU A 171 -14.80 -8.96 -3.15
CA LEU A 171 -16.08 -8.29 -2.95
C LEU A 171 -17.23 -9.03 -3.64
N SER A 172 -16.96 -9.63 -4.80
CA SER A 172 -17.94 -10.42 -5.54
C SER A 172 -18.26 -11.74 -4.83
N CYS A 173 -17.24 -12.42 -4.27
CA CYS A 173 -17.45 -13.60 -3.40
C CYS A 173 -18.29 -13.27 -2.16
N SER A 174 -18.01 -12.15 -1.49
CA SER A 174 -18.75 -11.76 -0.30
C SER A 174 -20.23 -11.47 -0.59
N LYS A 175 -20.55 -10.92 -1.77
CA LYS A 175 -21.94 -10.70 -2.20
C LYS A 175 -22.72 -12.01 -2.36
N VAL A 176 -22.06 -13.12 -2.68
CA VAL A 176 -22.68 -14.45 -2.78
C VAL A 176 -22.58 -15.26 -1.48
N GLY A 177 -22.16 -14.64 -0.38
CA GLY A 177 -22.07 -15.28 0.94
C GLY A 177 -20.87 -16.21 1.12
N ALA A 178 -19.85 -16.15 0.24
CA ALA A 178 -18.66 -16.96 0.31
C ALA A 178 -17.41 -16.12 0.60
N ASN A 179 -16.41 -16.74 1.25
CA ASN A 179 -15.12 -16.12 1.51
C ASN A 179 -14.09 -16.61 0.50
N PHE A 180 -13.26 -15.68 0.03
CA PHE A 180 -12.13 -15.97 -0.84
C PHE A 180 -11.00 -16.67 -0.05
N SER A 181 -10.62 -17.88 -0.48
CA SER A 181 -9.53 -18.65 0.14
C SER A 181 -8.26 -18.65 -0.70
N ALA A 182 -8.31 -19.19 -1.92
CA ALA A 182 -7.16 -19.34 -2.79
C ALA A 182 -7.56 -19.32 -4.28
N ILE A 183 -6.58 -19.05 -5.15
CA ILE A 183 -6.67 -19.23 -6.60
C ILE A 183 -5.40 -19.91 -7.09
N GLU A 184 -5.56 -20.91 -7.95
CA GLU A 184 -4.50 -21.41 -8.82
C GLU A 184 -4.86 -21.06 -10.27
N LEU A 185 -3.98 -20.31 -10.94
CA LEU A 185 -4.08 -19.99 -12.36
C LEU A 185 -2.93 -20.68 -13.08
N LYS A 186 -3.24 -21.42 -14.15
CA LYS A 186 -2.23 -22.08 -14.97
C LYS A 186 -2.49 -21.83 -16.44
N ASN A 187 -1.45 -21.45 -17.17
CA ASN A 187 -1.46 -21.40 -18.62
C ASN A 187 -0.16 -22.00 -19.18
N GLN A 188 0.04 -21.87 -20.49
CA GLN A 188 1.22 -22.43 -21.18
C GLN A 188 2.54 -21.69 -20.88
N HIS A 189 2.49 -20.53 -20.21
CA HIS A 189 3.64 -19.66 -19.95
C HIS A 189 4.00 -19.57 -18.46
N PHE A 190 3.00 -19.61 -17.57
CA PHE A 190 3.20 -19.51 -16.14
C PHE A 190 2.08 -20.17 -15.33
N SER A 191 2.39 -20.45 -14.07
CA SER A 191 1.44 -20.77 -13.01
C SER A 191 1.50 -19.67 -11.93
N ALA A 192 0.35 -19.24 -11.44
CA ALA A 192 0.25 -18.31 -10.32
C ALA A 192 -0.63 -18.90 -9.22
N PHE A 193 -0.13 -18.82 -7.99
CA PHE A 193 -0.81 -19.32 -6.79
C PHE A 193 -1.06 -18.14 -5.86
N ILE A 194 -2.31 -17.89 -5.51
CA ILE A 194 -2.70 -16.93 -4.48
C ILE A 194 -3.33 -17.74 -3.35
N ASP A 195 -2.76 -17.68 -2.15
CA ASP A 195 -3.29 -18.38 -0.98
C ASP A 195 -3.16 -17.52 0.28
N VAL A 196 -4.02 -17.78 1.26
CA VAL A 196 -3.87 -17.22 2.60
C VAL A 196 -2.51 -17.66 3.14
N PHE A 197 -1.66 -16.72 3.53
CA PHE A 197 -0.32 -17.04 4.00
C PHE A 197 -0.24 -17.05 5.51
N THR A 198 -0.67 -15.99 6.18
CA THR A 198 -0.75 -15.90 7.65
C THR A 198 -2.18 -15.48 8.07
N SER A 199 -2.37 -15.13 9.35
CA SER A 199 -3.62 -14.50 9.79
C SER A 199 -3.89 -13.17 9.09
N ASN A 200 -2.85 -12.43 8.72
CA ASN A 200 -2.92 -11.04 8.23
C ASN A 200 -2.43 -10.86 6.80
N THR A 201 -1.97 -11.92 6.12
CA THR A 201 -1.44 -11.80 4.76
C THR A 201 -1.94 -12.86 3.78
N TYR A 202 -1.96 -12.50 2.50
CA TYR A 202 -1.95 -13.41 1.35
C TYR A 202 -0.56 -13.45 0.75
N VAL A 203 -0.20 -14.58 0.13
CA VAL A 203 0.98 -14.69 -0.72
C VAL A 203 0.54 -15.00 -2.14
N MET A 204 1.19 -14.37 -3.10
CA MET A 204 1.14 -14.73 -4.51
C MET A 204 2.50 -15.24 -4.96
N VAL A 205 2.55 -16.40 -5.60
CA VAL A 205 3.76 -16.99 -6.17
C VAL A 205 3.57 -17.20 -7.66
N ILE A 206 4.49 -16.68 -8.48
CA ILE A 206 4.51 -16.84 -9.93
C ILE A 206 5.67 -17.75 -10.31
N MET A 207 5.40 -18.75 -11.15
CA MET A 207 6.43 -19.66 -11.65
C MET A 207 6.24 -19.95 -13.14
N SER A 208 7.31 -19.86 -13.93
CA SER A 208 7.30 -20.19 -15.37
C SER A 208 7.89 -21.55 -15.68
N ASP A 209 8.59 -22.21 -14.75
CA ASP A 209 9.12 -23.56 -14.97
C ASP A 209 8.00 -24.62 -14.89
N PRO A 210 7.67 -25.30 -16.02
CA PRO A 210 6.62 -26.31 -16.05
C PRO A 210 7.05 -27.65 -15.41
N SER A 211 8.34 -27.84 -15.13
CA SER A 211 8.88 -29.06 -14.52
C SER A 211 8.56 -29.16 -13.02
N ILE A 212 8.31 -28.01 -12.38
CA ILE A 212 7.96 -27.96 -10.97
C ILE A 212 6.47 -28.25 -10.80
N ALA A 213 6.15 -29.31 -10.04
CA ALA A 213 4.77 -29.70 -9.78
C ALA A 213 4.07 -28.68 -8.87
N SER A 214 2.84 -28.26 -9.22
CA SER A 214 2.00 -27.36 -8.39
C SER A 214 1.90 -27.82 -6.92
N SER A 215 1.86 -29.13 -6.70
CA SER A 215 1.79 -29.71 -5.35
C SER A 215 3.03 -29.42 -4.50
N ALA A 216 4.22 -29.38 -5.11
CA ALA A 216 5.46 -29.03 -4.42
C ALA A 216 5.44 -27.56 -4.00
N THR A 217 5.00 -26.67 -4.89
CA THR A 217 4.84 -25.24 -4.60
C THR A 217 3.86 -25.00 -3.45
N VAL A 218 2.67 -25.60 -3.51
CA VAL A 218 1.65 -25.46 -2.45
C VAL A 218 2.15 -26.03 -1.12
N LEU A 219 2.87 -27.14 -1.12
CA LEU A 219 3.46 -27.72 0.09
C LEU A 219 4.51 -26.78 0.70
N ASN A 220 5.38 -26.21 -0.13
CA ASN A 220 6.42 -25.29 0.31
C ASN A 220 5.83 -23.99 0.86
N ILE A 221 4.80 -23.42 0.23
CA ILE A 221 4.05 -22.27 0.74
C ILE A 221 3.49 -22.59 2.15
N ARG A 222 2.86 -23.76 2.32
CA ARG A 222 2.32 -24.18 3.62
C ARG A 222 3.40 -24.36 4.68
N ASN A 223 4.57 -24.88 4.31
CA ASN A 223 5.69 -25.04 5.25
C ASN A 223 6.28 -23.69 5.68
N ALA A 224 6.36 -22.72 4.76
CA ALA A 224 6.87 -21.39 5.03
C ALA A 224 5.96 -20.58 5.97
N ARG A 225 4.65 -20.83 5.99
CA ARG A 225 3.66 -20.12 6.83
C ARG A 225 4.11 -19.93 8.28
N LYS A 226 4.60 -20.98 8.93
CA LYS A 226 5.03 -20.93 10.35
C LYS A 226 6.21 -19.99 10.61
N HIS A 227 7.06 -19.78 9.61
CA HIS A 227 8.17 -18.84 9.70
C HIS A 227 7.66 -17.41 9.65
N PHE A 228 6.80 -17.10 8.69
CA PHE A 228 6.25 -15.75 8.52
C PHE A 228 5.26 -15.35 9.63
N GLU A 229 4.50 -16.29 10.19
CA GLU A 229 3.68 -16.04 11.40
C GLU A 229 4.52 -15.62 12.61
N LYS A 230 5.79 -16.04 12.70
CA LYS A 230 6.70 -15.59 13.77
C LYS A 230 7.20 -14.18 13.51
N LEU A 231 7.46 -13.84 12.24
CA LEU A 231 7.90 -12.49 11.85
C LEU A 231 6.83 -11.45 12.20
N GLU A 232 5.56 -11.71 11.89
CA GLU A 232 4.46 -10.81 12.26
C GLU A 232 4.33 -10.60 13.78
N LYS A 233 4.60 -11.63 14.59
CA LYS A 233 4.54 -11.50 16.05
C LYS A 233 5.68 -10.65 16.61
N LEU A 234 6.84 -10.64 15.95
CA LEU A 234 7.96 -9.77 16.31
C LEU A 234 7.70 -8.30 15.95
N GLU A 235 6.74 -8.04 15.05
CA GLU A 235 6.28 -6.69 14.68
C GLU A 235 5.30 -6.07 15.69
N GLN A 236 4.81 -6.82 16.69
CA GLN A 236 3.94 -6.31 17.76
C GLN A 236 4.61 -6.01 19.14
N PRO A 237 5.79 -5.35 19.28
CA PRO A 237 6.38 -5.17 20.61
C PRO A 237 5.74 -4.11 21.53
N HIS A 238 4.63 -3.42 21.21
CA HIS A 238 4.17 -2.29 22.05
C HIS A 238 2.67 -2.13 22.38
N SER A 239 1.78 -3.04 21.98
CA SER A 239 0.35 -2.94 22.34
C SER A 239 -0.05 -3.66 23.64
N ALA A 240 0.89 -4.27 24.37
CA ALA A 240 0.62 -5.07 25.57
C ALA A 240 0.92 -4.37 26.93
N ILE A 241 1.18 -3.06 26.94
CA ILE A 241 1.38 -2.30 28.20
C ILE A 241 0.35 -1.16 28.28
N SER A 242 -0.93 -1.52 28.37
CA SER A 242 -1.97 -0.64 28.93
C SER A 242 -3.13 -1.52 29.41
N GLY A 243 -2.91 -2.11 30.58
CA GLY A 243 -3.86 -2.98 31.27
C GLY A 243 -3.58 -2.99 32.77
N HIS A 244 -3.70 -1.82 33.39
CA HIS A 244 -4.00 -1.67 34.81
C HIS A 244 -5.20 -0.75 34.94
#